data_AF-A0A2I0ETF7-F1
#
_entry.id   AF-A0A2I0ETF7-F1
#
_cell.length_a   1.000
_cell.length_b   1.000
_cell.length_c   1.000
_cell.angle_alpha   90.00
_cell.angle_beta   90.00
_cell.angle_gamma   90.00
#
_symmetry.space_group_name_H-M   'P 1'
#
loop_
_entity.id
_entity.type
_entity.pdbx_description
1 polymer ?
#
loop_
_entity_poly.entity_id
_entity_poly.type
_entity_poly.pdbx_seq_one_letter_code
_entity_poly.pdbx_strand_id
1 'polypeptide(L)' 'MNKKTHIFLVIVLAINTLRYGTYLMEGDTHIYYIIMFLINLIAMLFVIVSRLNRKRPETDSSIRESR' A
#
# COMPACT_ATOMS: atom_id res chain seq x y z
N MET A 1 1.79 4.86 14.66
CA MET A 1 0.84 5.71 13.90
C MET A 1 -0.57 5.43 14.33
N ASN A 2 -1.38 6.46 14.59
CA ASN A 2 -2.78 6.30 14.98
C ASN A 2 -3.57 5.60 13.86
N LYS A 3 -4.51 4.70 14.22
CA LYS A 3 -5.34 3.97 13.25
C LYS A 3 -6.07 4.93 12.30
N LYS A 4 -6.53 6.08 12.81
CA LYS A 4 -7.16 7.14 12.01
C LYS A 4 -6.20 7.71 10.95
N THR A 5 -4.99 8.07 11.34
CA THR A 5 -3.95 8.58 10.43
C THR A 5 -3.56 7.53 9.38
N HIS A 6 -3.47 6.27 9.76
CA HIS A 6 -3.20 5.19 8.80
C HIS A 6 -4.30 5.08 7.75
N ILE A 7 -5.57 5.07 8.15
CA ILE A 7 -6.70 4.99 7.22
C ILE A 7 -6.71 6.20 6.30
N PHE A 8 -6.51 7.39 6.86
CA PHE A 8 -6.43 8.64 6.09
C PHE A 8 -5.32 8.58 5.02
N LEU A 9 -4.13 8.13 5.38
CA LEU A 9 -3.01 8.00 4.43
C LEU A 9 -3.30 6.99 3.31
N VAL A 10 -3.95 5.86 3.63
CA VAL A 10 -4.35 4.88 2.59
C VAL A 10 -5.33 5.49 1.60
N ILE A 11 -6.29 6.28 2.07
CA ILE A 11 -7.26 6.97 1.21
C ILE A 11 -6.54 7.98 0.32
N VAL A 12 -5.67 8.82 0.89
CA VAL A 12 -4.88 9.80 0.14
C VAL A 12 -4.04 9.11 -0.93
N LEU A 13 -3.43 7.98 -0.60
CA LEU A 13 -2.60 7.21 -1.51
C LEU A 13 -3.41 6.61 -2.66
N ALA A 14 -4.58 6.02 -2.37
CA ALA A 14 -5.49 5.49 -3.38
C ALA A 14 -5.96 6.58 -4.36
N ILE A 15 -6.35 7.76 -3.83
CA ILE A 15 -6.77 8.90 -4.65
C ILE A 15 -5.62 9.38 -5.55
N ASN A 16 -4.39 9.46 -5.04
CA ASN A 16 -3.23 9.87 -5.84
C ASN A 16 -2.92 8.85 -6.94
N THR A 17 -2.91 7.55 -6.63
CA THR A 17 -2.69 6.50 -7.64
C THR A 17 -3.74 6.58 -8.75
N LEU A 18 -5.02 6.74 -8.40
CA LEU A 18 -6.11 6.92 -9.37
C LEU A 18 -5.89 8.16 -10.23
N ARG A 19 -5.59 9.32 -9.62
CA ARG A 19 -5.37 10.59 -10.31
C ARG A 19 -4.27 10.49 -11.36
N TYR A 20 -3.09 10.02 -10.97
CA TYR A 20 -1.98 9.89 -11.91
C TYR A 20 -2.22 8.78 -12.93
N GLY A 21 -2.96 7.71 -12.56
CA GLY A 21 -3.41 6.70 -13.51
C GLY A 21 -4.33 7.28 -14.58
N THR A 22 -5.29 8.13 -14.20
CA THR A 22 -6.17 8.82 -15.15
C THR A 22 -5.38 9.71 -16.10
N TYR A 23 -4.42 10.49 -15.62
CA TYR A 23 -3.57 11.32 -16.49
C TYR A 23 -2.81 10.48 -17.53
N LEU A 24 -2.27 9.33 -17.13
CA LEU A 24 -1.61 8.41 -18.06
C LEU A 24 -2.61 7.80 -19.07
N MET A 25 -3.83 7.48 -18.65
CA MET A 25 -4.89 6.95 -19.52
C MET A 25 -5.42 7.99 -20.52
N GLU A 26 -5.42 9.27 -20.14
CA GLU A 26 -5.75 10.40 -21.01
C GLU A 26 -4.64 10.69 -22.05
N GLY A 27 -3.51 9.96 -21.99
CA GLY A 27 -2.39 10.07 -22.91
C GLY A 27 -1.31 11.05 -22.46
N ASP A 28 -1.49 11.71 -21.31
CA ASP A 28 -0.49 12.60 -20.73
C ASP A 28 0.63 11.77 -20.07
N THR A 29 1.63 11.48 -20.88
CA THR A 29 2.77 10.59 -20.56
C THR A 29 3.99 11.36 -20.09
N HIS A 30 3.82 12.57 -19.56
CA HIS A 30 4.93 13.28 -18.92
C HIS A 30 5.59 12.41 -17.84
N ILE A 31 6.93 12.36 -17.86
CA ILE A 31 7.72 11.51 -16.98
C ILE A 31 7.42 11.73 -15.49
N TYR A 32 7.04 12.97 -15.15
CA TYR A 32 6.57 13.34 -13.82
C TYR A 32 5.34 12.52 -13.38
N TYR A 33 4.32 12.36 -14.24
CA TYR A 33 3.12 11.60 -13.91
C TYR A 33 3.39 10.11 -13.81
N ILE A 34 4.28 9.58 -14.66
CA ILE A 34 4.72 8.18 -14.60
C ILE A 34 5.41 7.90 -13.25
N ILE A 35 6.39 8.74 -12.87
CA ILE A 35 7.12 8.58 -11.61
C ILE A 35 6.16 8.72 -10.43
N MET A 36 5.28 9.72 -10.44
CA MET A 36 4.29 9.92 -9.38
C MET A 36 3.32 8.74 -9.26
N PHE A 37 2.84 8.20 -10.38
CA PHE A 37 2.02 6.99 -10.38
C PHE A 37 2.75 5.80 -9.76
N LEU A 38 3.99 5.54 -10.18
CA LEU A 38 4.78 4.42 -9.68
C LEU A 38 5.07 4.52 -8.17
N ILE A 39 5.46 5.69 -7.68
CA ILE A 39 5.71 5.91 -6.25
C ILE A 39 4.46 5.64 -5.42
N ASN A 40 3.31 6.18 -5.84
CA ASN A 40 2.04 5.99 -5.14
C ASN A 40 1.58 4.52 -5.20
N LEU A 41 1.74 3.86 -6.35
CA LEU A 41 1.42 2.45 -6.54
C LEU A 41 2.28 1.54 -5.66
N ILE A 42 3.61 1.74 -5.65
CA ILE A 42 4.55 0.94 -4.84
C ILE A 42 4.23 1.12 -3.35
N ALA A 43 4.02 2.35 -2.89
CA ALA A 43 3.66 2.61 -1.51
C ALA A 43 2.33 1.92 -1.14
N MET A 44 1.35 1.92 -2.05
CA MET A 44 0.05 1.26 -1.82
C MET A 44 0.21 -0.25 -1.68
N LEU A 45 0.97 -0.87 -2.60
CA LEU A 45 1.29 -2.30 -2.53
C LEU A 45 2.04 -2.64 -1.26
N PHE A 46 3.02 -1.83 -0.86
CA PHE A 46 3.76 -2.02 0.38
C PHE A 46 2.85 -2.03 1.61
N VAL A 47 1.91 -1.07 1.70
CA VAL A 47 0.94 -1.01 2.80
C VAL A 47 0.01 -2.21 2.81
N ILE A 48 -0.46 -2.66 1.64
CA ILE A 48 -1.32 -3.84 1.51
C ILE A 48 -0.57 -5.11 1.94
N VAL A 49 0.65 -5.33 1.41
CA VAL A 49 1.48 -6.49 1.73
C VAL A 49 1.88 -6.50 3.20
N SER A 50 2.31 -5.36 3.75
CA SER A 50 2.64 -5.23 5.17
C SER A 50 1.45 -5.59 6.07
N ARG A 51 0.24 -5.15 5.69
CA ARG A 51 -0.99 -5.49 6.43
C ARG A 51 -1.36 -6.97 6.29
N LEU A 52 -1.16 -7.59 5.13
CA LEU A 52 -1.40 -9.01 4.91
C LEU A 52 -0.41 -9.87 5.71
N ASN A 53 0.87 -9.52 5.71
CA ASN A 53 1.90 -10.24 6.46
C ASN A 53 1.69 -10.14 7.98
N ARG A 54 1.29 -8.96 8.47
CA ARG A 54 0.98 -8.76 9.89
C ARG A 54 -0.27 -9.53 10.37
N LYS A 55 -1.12 -9.99 9.44
CA LYS A 55 -2.28 -10.84 9.74
C LYS A 55 -1.99 -12.33 9.70
N ARG A 56 -0.80 -12.77 9.27
CA ARG A 56 -0.39 -14.16 9.51
C ARG A 56 -0.17 -14.29 11.02
N PRO A 57 -1.03 -15.02 11.75
CA PRO A 57 -0.71 -15.35 13.12
C PRO A 57 0.59 -16.15 13.10
N GLU A 58 1.43 -15.91 14.10
CA GLU A 58 2.50 -16.80 14.49
C GLU A 58 1.90 -18.16 14.89
N THR A 59 1.41 -18.93 13.92
CA THR A 59 1.05 -20.33 14.10
C THR A 59 2.33 -21.15 14.04
N ASP A 60 3.30 -20.88 14.92
CA ASP A 60 4.46 -21.78 15.11
C ASP A 60 5.22 -21.59 16.43
N SER A 61 4.55 -21.19 17.52
CA SER A 61 5.21 -21.09 18.84
C SER A 61 4.53 -21.86 19.96
N SER A 62 3.49 -22.66 19.69
CA SER A 62 2.78 -23.42 20.73
C SER A 62 3.02 -24.94 20.74
N ILE A 63 3.85 -25.51 19.85
CA ILE A 63 4.08 -26.98 19.82
C ILE A 63 5.35 -27.41 20.56
N ARG A 64 6.25 -26.49 20.94
CA ARG A 64 7.56 -26.88 21.53
C ARG A 64 7.72 -26.66 23.04
N GLU A 65 6.72 -26.10 23.71
CA GLU A 65 6.75 -25.86 25.17
C GLU A 65 5.66 -26.67 25.91
N SER A 66 5.36 -27.86 25.41
CA SER A 66 4.56 -28.85 26.12
C SER A 66 5.32 -30.17 26.11
N ARG A 67 6.10 -30.36 27.18
CA ARG A 67 6.43 -31.62 27.87
C ARG A 67 6.64 -32.89 27.04
#